data_AF-A0A831YVK8-F1
#
_entry.id   AF-A0A831YVK8-F1
#
_cell.length_a   1.000
_cell.length_b   1.000
_cell.length_c   1.000
_cell.angle_alpha   90.00
_cell.angle_beta   90.00
_cell.angle_gamma   90.00
#
_symmetry.space_group_name_H-M   'P 1'
#
loop_
_entity.id
_entity.type
_entity.pdbx_description
1 polymer ?
#
loop_
_entity_poly.entity_id
_entity_poly.type
_entity_poly.pdbx_seq_one_letter_code
_entity_poly.pdbx_strand_id
1 'polypeptide(L)'
;MKIKNCLCLFCGVLCIGLGISLPKGFADTIQSHEVTRNAHDPDKLRGKAIRGKTIHKEIYSPTKPGTGNDQSKPDESPVYKPPFLGAPSANRLVGMAVRGINHKDLLLSVLTPEHTGLTSRPQPDLYWYLSRSDVQSYKFIEMVLISETSIMPVLRTQLQSPVKPGLQKISLADYNISLLPDTEYTWSIALVTDPDSRSLDIVSSGKIKFKKSEPVLQTRLSQSETSQYAFVYAAAGLWYETVSSLVEQLNTQPHNQAVTHNLAALLEQAGLEEIVTHLHTDPE
;
A
#
# COMPACT_ATOMS: atom_id res chain seq x y z
N MET A 1 -29.99 20.94 48.09
CA MET A 1 -30.91 19.88 47.63
C MET A 1 -30.23 19.20 46.44
N LYS A 2 -29.55 18.04 46.49
CA LYS A 2 -29.95 16.68 46.97
C LYS A 2 -31.29 16.29 46.32
N ILE A 3 -31.38 15.37 45.37
CA ILE A 3 -31.13 13.91 45.50
C ILE A 3 -31.00 13.21 44.13
N LYS A 4 -30.14 12.19 44.09
CA LYS A 4 -29.96 11.14 43.06
C LYS A 4 -31.24 10.31 42.89
N ASN A 5 -31.47 9.66 41.76
CA ASN A 5 -32.10 8.32 41.82
C ASN A 5 -31.62 7.38 40.71
N CYS A 6 -31.09 6.26 41.21
CA CYS A 6 -30.75 5.02 40.56
C CYS A 6 -31.89 4.05 40.92
N LEU A 7 -32.37 3.21 39.99
CA LEU A 7 -33.08 1.99 40.37
C LEU A 7 -32.90 0.90 39.31
N CYS A 8 -32.15 -0.13 39.71
CA CYS A 8 -32.17 -1.49 39.16
C CYS A 8 -33.40 -2.25 39.70
N LEU A 9 -34.00 -3.14 38.90
CA LEU A 9 -34.77 -4.31 39.34
C LEU A 9 -34.80 -5.30 38.15
N PHE A 10 -34.01 -6.38 38.14
CA PHE A 10 -34.31 -7.77 38.57
C PHE A 10 -35.45 -8.51 37.82
N CYS A 11 -35.07 -9.54 37.03
CA CYS A 11 -35.70 -10.87 36.83
C CYS A 11 -35.15 -11.46 35.51
N GLY A 12 -34.80 -12.73 35.33
CA GLY A 12 -34.91 -13.94 36.14
C GLY A 12 -34.38 -15.10 35.28
N VAL A 13 -33.71 -16.04 35.94
CA VAL A 13 -33.15 -17.28 35.40
C VAL A 13 -34.26 -18.20 34.90
N LEU A 14 -34.08 -18.83 33.73
CA LEU A 14 -34.69 -20.13 33.45
C LEU A 14 -33.79 -20.97 32.53
N CYS A 15 -33.04 -21.88 33.14
CA CYS A 15 -32.40 -23.02 32.48
C CYS A 15 -33.45 -24.13 32.32
N ILE A 16 -33.65 -24.62 31.10
CA ILE A 16 -34.29 -25.92 30.85
C ILE A 16 -33.32 -26.74 30.03
N GLY A 17 -32.82 -27.80 30.65
CA GLY A 17 -32.00 -28.81 30.01
C GLY A 17 -32.84 -29.79 29.20
N LEU A 18 -32.26 -30.28 28.11
CA LEU A 18 -32.64 -31.52 27.46
C LEU A 18 -31.34 -32.25 27.14
N GLY A 19 -31.05 -33.27 27.95
CA GLY A 19 -29.98 -34.21 27.72
C GLY A 19 -30.38 -35.23 26.66
N ILE A 20 -29.45 -35.54 25.76
CA ILE A 20 -29.51 -36.78 24.98
C ILE A 20 -28.13 -37.44 25.02
N SER A 21 -28.20 -38.72 25.33
CA SER A 21 -27.16 -39.69 25.63
C SER A 21 -26.24 -40.00 24.46
N LEU A 22 -24.95 -40.19 24.76
CA LEU A 22 -23.96 -40.91 23.95
C LEU A 22 -24.37 -42.37 23.70
N PRO A 23 -23.75 -43.01 22.70
CA PRO A 23 -23.14 -44.31 22.93
C PRO A 23 -21.64 -44.34 22.63
N LYS A 24 -21.00 -45.28 23.32
CA LYS A 24 -19.56 -45.54 23.43
C LYS A 24 -19.07 -46.43 22.27
N GLY A 25 -17.78 -46.30 21.96
CA GLY A 25 -16.93 -47.42 21.53
C GLY A 25 -16.34 -47.27 20.14
N PHE A 26 -15.02 -47.04 20.06
CA PHE A 26 -14.08 -48.11 19.75
C PHE A 26 -12.64 -47.65 20.03
N ALA A 27 -11.88 -48.56 20.63
CA ALA A 27 -10.49 -48.41 20.99
C ALA A 27 -9.56 -48.84 19.85
N ASP A 28 -8.31 -48.42 19.99
CA ASP A 28 -7.08 -49.03 19.46
C ASP A 28 -6.84 -49.02 17.94
N THR A 29 -5.76 -48.33 17.53
CA THR A 29 -4.59 -48.99 16.94
C THR A 29 -3.42 -48.00 16.89
N ILE A 30 -2.39 -48.34 17.67
CA ILE A 30 -1.02 -47.83 17.54
C ILE A 30 -0.41 -48.47 16.30
N GLN A 31 0.19 -47.66 15.42
CA GLN A 31 1.31 -48.15 14.61
C GLN A 31 2.33 -47.04 14.38
N SER A 32 3.32 -47.06 15.27
CA SER A 32 4.66 -46.54 15.05
C SER A 32 5.25 -47.17 13.77
N HIS A 33 5.59 -46.34 12.79
CA HIS A 33 6.57 -46.71 11.79
C HIS A 33 7.89 -45.98 12.10
N GLU A 34 8.70 -46.65 12.91
CA GLU A 34 10.16 -46.52 12.86
C GLU A 34 10.62 -47.07 11.51
N VAL A 35 11.27 -46.24 10.70
CA VAL A 35 12.08 -46.70 9.57
C VAL A 35 13.49 -46.17 9.77
N THR A 36 14.28 -47.03 10.40
CA THR A 36 15.71 -47.30 10.23
C THR A 36 16.62 -46.18 9.72
N ARG A 37 17.50 -45.75 10.63
CA ARG A 37 18.86 -45.27 10.34
C ARG A 37 19.54 -46.18 9.32
N ASN A 38 20.14 -45.60 8.28
CA ASN A 38 21.33 -46.17 7.65
C ASN A 38 22.40 -45.09 7.59
N ALA A 39 23.41 -45.28 8.43
CA ALA A 39 24.71 -44.66 8.31
C ALA A 39 25.42 -45.25 7.08
N HIS A 40 26.08 -44.40 6.28
CA HIS A 40 27.10 -44.86 5.35
C HIS A 40 28.38 -44.08 5.61
N ASP A 41 29.41 -44.88 5.87
CA ASP A 41 30.78 -44.60 6.27
C ASP A 41 31.57 -43.85 5.19
N PRO A 42 32.49 -42.91 5.54
CA PRO A 42 33.30 -42.17 4.58
C PRO A 42 34.72 -42.73 4.49
N ASP A 43 35.16 -43.27 3.34
CA ASP A 43 36.57 -43.23 2.94
C ASP A 43 36.80 -43.67 1.47
N LYS A 44 37.98 -43.31 0.93
CA LYS A 44 38.59 -43.63 -0.39
C LYS A 44 38.14 -42.79 -1.60
N LEU A 45 38.99 -42.14 -2.42
CA LEU A 45 40.44 -42.12 -2.62
C LEU A 45 40.87 -40.80 -3.31
N ARG A 46 41.79 -40.07 -2.67
CA ARG A 46 43.17 -39.84 -3.15
C ARG A 46 43.38 -39.45 -4.65
N GLY A 47 43.67 -38.16 -4.88
CA GLY A 47 44.86 -37.73 -5.62
C GLY A 47 44.67 -37.10 -7.01
N LYS A 48 44.83 -35.77 -7.09
CA LYS A 48 45.89 -35.15 -7.92
C LYS A 48 46.07 -33.68 -7.57
N ALA A 49 47.28 -33.37 -7.10
CA ALA A 49 47.78 -32.04 -6.85
C ALA A 49 48.11 -31.34 -8.18
N ILE A 50 47.75 -30.05 -8.31
CA ILE A 50 48.55 -29.10 -9.10
C ILE A 50 48.79 -27.83 -8.28
N ARG A 51 50.05 -27.44 -8.41
CA ARG A 51 50.90 -26.50 -7.69
C ARG A 51 50.64 -25.03 -8.05
N GLY A 52 50.76 -24.15 -7.06
CA GLY A 52 51.04 -22.71 -7.21
C GLY A 52 50.27 -21.89 -6.18
N LYS A 53 50.82 -20.91 -5.46
CA LYS A 53 52.17 -20.33 -5.35
C LYS A 53 52.08 -19.46 -4.08
N THR A 54 53.05 -19.58 -3.18
CA THR A 54 53.14 -18.80 -1.92
C THR A 54 53.31 -17.31 -2.19
N ILE A 55 52.62 -16.46 -1.43
CA ILE A 55 53.12 -15.14 -1.01
C ILE A 55 52.59 -14.79 0.39
N HIS A 56 53.49 -14.16 1.15
CA HIS A 56 53.49 -13.95 2.59
C HIS A 56 52.71 -12.71 3.05
N LYS A 57 52.23 -12.77 4.31
CA LYS A 57 52.07 -11.68 5.30
C LYS A 57 51.00 -10.62 4.94
N GLU A 58 50.09 -10.24 5.82
CA GLU A 58 50.39 -9.40 6.98
C GLU A 58 49.20 -9.34 7.95
N ILE A 59 49.53 -9.38 9.24
CA ILE A 59 48.62 -9.16 10.38
C ILE A 59 48.47 -7.64 10.53
N TYR A 60 47.24 -7.12 10.57
CA TYR A 60 46.96 -5.89 11.32
C TYR A 60 45.60 -5.94 12.04
N SER A 61 45.70 -5.56 13.30
CA SER A 61 44.70 -5.42 14.37
C SER A 61 43.67 -4.30 14.10
N PRO A 62 42.61 -4.18 14.95
CA PRO A 62 41.43 -3.38 14.65
C PRO A 62 41.63 -1.90 15.03
N THR A 63 41.14 -1.00 14.19
CA THR A 63 41.11 0.44 14.51
C THR A 63 39.96 0.72 15.49
N LYS A 64 40.31 1.32 16.63
CA LYS A 64 39.40 1.84 17.68
C LYS A 64 38.76 3.19 17.27
N PRO A 65 37.74 3.68 18.01
CA PRO A 65 36.68 4.53 17.48
C PRO A 65 37.09 6.00 17.37
N GLY A 66 36.74 6.63 16.24
CA GLY A 66 36.72 8.07 16.09
C GLY A 66 35.43 8.64 16.67
N THR A 67 35.59 9.45 17.70
CA THR A 67 34.58 10.29 18.35
C THR A 67 33.98 11.32 17.40
N GLY A 68 32.65 11.40 17.41
CA GLY A 68 31.87 12.64 17.32
C GLY A 68 32.12 13.55 16.13
N ASN A 69 31.24 13.45 15.14
CA ASN A 69 30.50 14.61 14.64
C ASN A 69 29.15 14.10 14.10
N ASP A 70 28.14 14.20 14.96
CA ASP A 70 26.73 14.10 14.61
C ASP A 70 26.31 15.40 13.95
N GLN A 71 26.33 15.44 12.61
CA GLN A 71 25.56 16.40 11.80
C GLN A 71 25.23 15.80 10.42
N SER A 72 23.93 15.82 10.10
CA SER A 72 23.28 15.68 8.79
C SER A 72 23.55 14.40 8.00
N LYS A 73 22.69 13.39 8.19
CA LYS A 73 22.41 12.39 7.14
C LYS A 73 21.70 13.13 5.99
N PRO A 74 22.16 13.01 4.73
CA PRO A 74 21.63 13.84 3.64
C PRO A 74 20.16 13.50 3.40
N ASP A 75 19.36 14.56 3.21
CA ASP A 75 18.52 14.83 2.03
C ASP A 75 18.30 13.65 1.06
N GLU A 76 17.83 12.51 1.57
CA GLU A 76 17.52 11.33 0.76
C GLU A 76 16.00 11.26 0.68
N SER A 77 15.45 11.31 -0.54
CA SER A 77 14.03 11.08 -0.81
C SER A 77 13.71 9.59 -0.84
N PRO A 78 12.47 9.16 -0.58
CA PRO A 78 12.08 7.75 -0.68
C PRO A 78 12.36 7.21 -2.09
N VAL A 79 13.20 6.17 -2.20
CA VAL A 79 13.48 5.49 -3.47
C VAL A 79 12.51 4.32 -3.64
N TYR A 80 11.56 4.48 -4.56
CA TYR A 80 10.56 3.46 -4.86
C TYR A 80 11.16 2.36 -5.74
N LYS A 81 11.05 1.12 -5.27
CA LYS A 81 11.52 -0.06 -6.01
C LYS A 81 10.32 -0.81 -6.59
N PRO A 82 10.00 -0.64 -7.88
CA PRO A 82 8.86 -1.32 -8.47
C PRO A 82 9.06 -2.84 -8.38
N PRO A 83 8.01 -3.61 -8.04
CA PRO A 83 8.09 -5.07 -8.09
C PRO A 83 8.38 -5.53 -9.53
N PHE A 84 9.16 -6.61 -9.67
CA PHE A 84 9.38 -7.23 -10.96
C PHE A 84 8.08 -7.91 -11.43
N LEU A 85 7.29 -7.21 -12.25
CA LEU A 85 6.00 -7.66 -12.76
C LEU A 85 6.10 -8.05 -14.24
N GLY A 86 7.04 -8.93 -14.61
CA GLY A 86 7.12 -9.43 -16.00
C GLY A 86 7.12 -8.32 -17.06
N ALA A 87 6.57 -8.58 -18.25
CA ALA A 87 6.57 -7.61 -19.34
C ALA A 87 5.82 -6.31 -18.99
N PRO A 88 6.30 -5.13 -19.43
CA PRO A 88 5.64 -3.86 -19.18
C PRO A 88 4.28 -3.86 -19.86
N SER A 89 3.23 -3.71 -19.07
CA SER A 89 1.92 -3.31 -19.55
C SER A 89 1.72 -1.88 -19.07
N ALA A 90 1.56 -0.95 -20.01
CA ALA A 90 1.24 0.44 -19.69
C ALA A 90 -0.16 0.44 -19.05
N ASN A 91 -0.22 0.56 -17.72
CA ASN A 91 -1.39 0.18 -16.94
C ASN A 91 -2.13 1.37 -16.33
N ARG A 92 -1.66 2.60 -16.57
CA ARG A 92 -2.31 3.83 -16.12
C ARG A 92 -2.89 4.59 -17.30
N LEU A 93 -4.19 4.90 -17.23
CA LEU A 93 -4.82 5.87 -18.13
C LEU A 93 -4.81 7.22 -17.42
N VAL A 94 -3.99 8.14 -17.91
CA VAL A 94 -4.06 9.55 -17.56
C VAL A 94 -5.19 10.16 -18.39
N GLY A 95 -6.12 10.84 -17.74
CA GLY A 95 -7.24 11.51 -18.40
C GLY A 95 -6.77 12.70 -19.21
N MET A 96 -6.15 12.48 -20.37
CA MET A 96 -6.08 13.53 -21.38
C MET A 96 -7.48 13.79 -21.89
N ALA A 97 -7.92 15.05 -21.79
CA ALA A 97 -9.22 15.53 -22.25
C ALA A 97 -9.62 14.92 -23.60
N VAL A 98 -10.68 14.11 -23.61
CA VAL A 98 -11.34 13.69 -24.83
C VAL A 98 -11.92 14.95 -25.48
N ARG A 99 -11.59 15.15 -26.76
CA ARG A 99 -11.96 16.34 -27.56
C ARG A 99 -13.45 16.67 -27.41
N GLY A 100 -13.78 17.80 -26.80
CA GLY A 100 -15.18 18.26 -26.80
C GLY A 100 -15.57 19.41 -25.88
N ILE A 101 -14.83 19.71 -24.81
CA ILE A 101 -15.17 20.83 -23.90
C ILE A 101 -13.88 21.57 -23.51
N ASN A 102 -13.92 22.90 -23.40
CA ASN A 102 -12.80 23.75 -22.96
C ASN A 102 -12.44 23.49 -21.47
N HIS A 103 -11.90 22.32 -21.14
CA HIS A 103 -11.33 21.99 -19.83
C HIS A 103 -9.80 21.97 -19.87
N LYS A 104 -9.17 22.81 -20.71
CA LYS A 104 -7.72 22.79 -20.96
C LYS A 104 -6.84 22.94 -19.70
N ASP A 105 -7.44 23.33 -18.56
CA ASP A 105 -6.74 23.60 -17.30
C ASP A 105 -7.21 22.73 -16.11
N LEU A 106 -8.09 21.74 -16.33
CA LEU A 106 -8.55 20.81 -15.29
C LEU A 106 -7.76 19.50 -15.34
N LEU A 107 -6.97 19.24 -14.30
CA LEU A 107 -6.21 18.02 -14.12
C LEU A 107 -6.92 17.10 -13.11
N LEU A 108 -7.22 15.88 -13.55
CA LEU A 108 -7.66 14.77 -12.72
C LEU A 108 -6.66 13.63 -12.86
N SER A 109 -6.05 13.21 -11.75
CA SER A 109 -5.04 12.14 -11.79
C SER A 109 -5.12 11.25 -10.55
N VAL A 110 -5.21 9.93 -10.72
CA VAL A 110 -5.05 8.99 -9.61
C VAL A 110 -3.57 8.83 -9.25
N LEU A 111 -3.23 8.78 -7.96
CA LEU A 111 -1.85 8.59 -7.52
C LEU A 111 -1.47 7.11 -7.59
N THR A 112 -1.29 6.61 -8.80
CA THR A 112 -0.82 5.25 -9.09
C THR A 112 0.42 5.29 -9.97
N PRO A 113 1.36 4.34 -9.84
CA PRO A 113 2.48 4.24 -10.76
C PRO A 113 1.99 3.78 -12.15
N GLU A 114 2.86 3.84 -13.15
CA GLU A 114 2.53 3.39 -14.52
C GLU A 114 2.28 1.89 -14.64
N HIS A 115 2.71 1.13 -13.63
CA HIS A 115 2.51 -0.30 -13.48
C HIS A 115 1.52 -0.60 -12.33
N THR A 116 1.25 -1.87 -12.06
CA THR A 116 0.38 -2.26 -10.93
C THR A 116 1.04 -1.91 -9.60
N GLY A 117 0.42 -1.00 -8.85
CA GLY A 117 0.88 -0.64 -7.51
C GLY A 117 0.54 -1.74 -6.50
N LEU A 118 1.45 -2.00 -5.56
CA LEU A 118 1.21 -2.96 -4.50
C LEU A 118 0.75 -2.27 -3.22
N THR A 119 -0.16 -2.95 -2.52
CA THR A 119 -0.50 -2.64 -1.13
C THR A 119 -0.30 -3.86 -0.24
N SER A 120 0.07 -3.61 1.01
CA SER A 120 0.14 -4.58 2.10
C SER A 120 -1.13 -4.63 2.96
N ARG A 121 -2.07 -3.73 2.73
CA ARG A 121 -3.35 -3.65 3.45
C ARG A 121 -4.47 -4.23 2.58
N PRO A 122 -5.38 -5.04 3.14
CA PRO A 122 -6.54 -5.52 2.40
C PRO A 122 -7.55 -4.40 2.11
N GLN A 123 -7.57 -3.34 2.93
CA GLN A 123 -8.43 -2.16 2.77
C GLN A 123 -7.55 -0.90 2.71
N PRO A 124 -6.83 -0.67 1.60
CA PRO A 124 -5.93 0.47 1.45
C PRO A 124 -6.65 1.81 1.36
N ASP A 125 -5.88 2.86 1.59
CA ASP A 125 -6.25 4.22 1.21
C ASP A 125 -5.80 4.48 -0.24
N LEU A 126 -6.69 5.04 -1.04
CA LEU A 126 -6.46 5.44 -2.42
C LEU A 126 -6.41 6.97 -2.48
N TYR A 127 -5.41 7.51 -3.17
CA TYR A 127 -5.22 8.95 -3.29
C TYR A 127 -5.37 9.40 -4.74
N TRP A 128 -6.03 10.53 -4.96
CA TRP A 128 -6.20 11.14 -6.27
C TRP A 128 -6.04 12.66 -6.16
N TYR A 129 -5.78 13.32 -7.29
CA TYR A 129 -5.51 14.74 -7.39
C TYR A 129 -6.53 15.42 -8.29
N LEU A 130 -6.95 16.62 -7.88
CA LEU A 130 -7.84 17.49 -8.64
C LEU A 130 -7.32 18.92 -8.63
N SER A 131 -6.98 19.51 -9.79
CA SER A 131 -6.40 20.86 -9.83
C SER A 131 -7.36 21.97 -9.43
N ARG A 132 -8.69 21.77 -9.58
CA ARG A 132 -9.73 22.75 -9.25
C ARG A 132 -11.05 22.05 -8.91
N SER A 133 -11.78 22.56 -7.92
CA SER A 133 -13.03 21.98 -7.42
C SER A 133 -14.30 22.63 -8.01
N ASP A 134 -14.27 23.03 -9.29
CA ASP A 134 -15.37 23.76 -9.92
C ASP A 134 -16.56 22.85 -10.24
N VAL A 135 -17.54 22.82 -9.33
CA VAL A 135 -18.78 22.03 -9.41
C VAL A 135 -19.63 22.35 -10.67
N GLN A 136 -19.32 23.41 -11.42
CA GLN A 136 -19.98 23.70 -12.70
C GLN A 136 -19.47 22.81 -13.84
N SER A 137 -18.26 22.26 -13.71
CA SER A 137 -17.60 21.46 -14.76
C SER A 137 -18.03 19.98 -14.77
N TYR A 138 -18.67 19.49 -13.70
CA TYR A 138 -19.16 18.12 -13.60
C TYR A 138 -20.37 18.03 -12.66
N LYS A 139 -21.25 17.04 -12.86
CA LYS A 139 -22.43 16.80 -12.01
C LYS A 139 -22.07 16.07 -10.73
N PHE A 140 -21.25 15.06 -10.83
CA PHE A 140 -20.77 14.28 -9.70
C PHE A 140 -19.46 13.58 -10.01
N ILE A 141 -18.81 13.07 -8.97
CA ILE A 141 -17.60 12.27 -9.08
C ILE A 141 -17.97 10.82 -8.83
N GLU A 142 -17.55 9.92 -9.71
CA GLU A 142 -17.78 8.49 -9.57
C GLU A 142 -16.45 7.76 -9.33
N MET A 143 -16.43 6.86 -8.34
CA MET A 143 -15.36 5.92 -8.11
C MET A 143 -15.82 4.51 -8.50
N VAL A 144 -15.01 3.82 -9.29
CA VAL A 144 -15.26 2.43 -9.69
C VAL A 144 -14.03 1.59 -9.35
N LEU A 145 -14.25 0.40 -8.81
CA LEU A 145 -13.23 -0.62 -8.56
C LEU A 145 -13.69 -1.92 -9.22
N ILE A 146 -12.88 -2.46 -10.13
CA ILE A 146 -13.18 -3.67 -10.89
C ILE A 146 -12.06 -4.69 -10.63
N SER A 147 -12.43 -5.92 -10.31
CA SER A 147 -11.49 -7.04 -10.22
C SER A 147 -11.16 -7.57 -11.61
N GLU A 148 -9.92 -7.96 -11.89
CA GLU A 148 -9.56 -8.64 -13.15
C GLU A 148 -10.34 -9.96 -13.36
N THR A 149 -10.84 -10.55 -12.27
CA THR A 149 -11.58 -11.82 -12.25
C THR A 149 -13.10 -11.64 -12.36
N SER A 150 -13.61 -10.42 -12.45
CA SER A 150 -15.05 -10.12 -12.47
C SER A 150 -15.42 -9.11 -13.55
N ILE A 151 -16.56 -9.33 -14.20
CA ILE A 151 -17.15 -8.38 -15.16
C ILE A 151 -17.87 -7.25 -14.41
N MET A 152 -18.47 -7.54 -13.26
CA MET A 152 -19.17 -6.56 -12.45
C MET A 152 -18.20 -5.82 -11.51
N PRO A 153 -18.37 -4.50 -11.31
CA PRO A 153 -17.56 -3.74 -10.38
C PRO A 153 -17.78 -4.24 -8.95
N VAL A 154 -16.68 -4.34 -8.20
CA VAL A 154 -16.69 -4.67 -6.77
C VAL A 154 -17.18 -3.47 -5.96
N LEU A 155 -16.87 -2.26 -6.42
CA LEU A 155 -17.41 -1.01 -5.89
C LEU A 155 -17.73 -0.08 -7.06
N ARG A 156 -18.90 0.55 -6.99
CA ARG A 156 -19.28 1.69 -7.83
C ARG A 156 -20.04 2.65 -6.94
N THR A 157 -19.50 3.85 -6.73
CA THR A 157 -20.07 4.81 -5.79
C THR A 157 -19.88 6.23 -6.27
N GLN A 158 -20.84 7.10 -5.92
CA GLN A 158 -20.71 8.53 -6.09
C GLN A 158 -19.98 9.11 -4.87
N LEU A 159 -18.98 9.96 -5.12
CA LEU A 159 -18.25 10.68 -4.09
C LEU A 159 -18.85 12.08 -3.90
N GLN A 160 -18.67 12.62 -2.70
CA GLN A 160 -18.92 14.03 -2.46
C GLN A 160 -17.88 14.87 -3.20
N SER A 161 -18.31 15.94 -3.86
CA SER A 161 -17.38 16.87 -4.52
C SER A 161 -16.45 17.50 -3.47
N PRO A 162 -15.12 17.50 -3.68
CA PRO A 162 -14.18 18.14 -2.77
C PRO A 162 -14.47 19.63 -2.59
N VAL A 163 -14.35 20.11 -1.35
CA VAL A 163 -14.48 21.55 -1.07
C VAL A 163 -13.28 22.34 -1.62
N LYS A 164 -12.09 21.74 -1.57
CA LYS A 164 -10.82 22.35 -2.02
C LYS A 164 -10.17 21.50 -3.12
N PRO A 165 -9.42 22.13 -4.05
CA PRO A 165 -8.52 21.40 -4.93
C PRO A 165 -7.41 20.71 -4.15
N GLY A 166 -6.63 19.88 -4.86
CA GLY A 166 -5.47 19.19 -4.32
C GLY A 166 -5.69 17.69 -4.13
N LEU A 167 -4.91 17.11 -3.22
CA LEU A 167 -4.94 15.69 -2.90
C LEU A 167 -6.22 15.31 -2.13
N GLN A 168 -6.86 14.25 -2.61
CA GLN A 168 -8.08 13.68 -2.08
C GLN A 168 -7.83 12.22 -1.69
N LYS A 169 -8.59 11.73 -0.71
CA LYS A 169 -8.45 10.37 -0.17
C LYS A 169 -9.77 9.61 -0.27
N ILE A 170 -9.68 8.32 -0.55
CA ILE A 170 -10.78 7.35 -0.46
C ILE A 170 -10.25 6.16 0.33
N SER A 171 -10.89 5.79 1.44
CA SER A 171 -10.54 4.55 2.15
C SER A 171 -11.45 3.42 1.72
N LEU A 172 -10.90 2.28 1.30
CA LEU A 172 -11.74 1.11 1.00
C LEU A 172 -12.44 0.55 2.25
N ALA A 173 -11.92 0.87 3.44
CA ALA A 173 -12.55 0.54 4.71
C ALA A 173 -13.92 1.20 4.88
N ASP A 174 -14.08 2.45 4.41
CA ASP A 174 -15.35 3.20 4.51
C ASP A 174 -16.50 2.53 3.74
N TYR A 175 -16.16 1.70 2.75
CA TYR A 175 -17.10 0.95 1.92
C TYR A 175 -17.18 -0.54 2.29
N ASN A 176 -16.49 -0.96 3.35
CA ASN A 176 -16.34 -2.38 3.73
C ASN A 176 -15.81 -3.27 2.59
N ILE A 177 -14.97 -2.71 1.71
CA ILE A 177 -14.36 -3.45 0.60
C ILE A 177 -12.99 -3.95 1.03
N SER A 178 -12.75 -5.25 0.83
CA SER A 178 -11.46 -5.90 1.05
C SER A 178 -10.95 -6.51 -0.24
N LEU A 179 -9.73 -6.16 -0.62
CA LEU A 179 -9.05 -6.74 -1.76
C LEU A 179 -8.68 -8.19 -1.45
N LEU A 180 -8.82 -9.07 -2.44
CA LEU A 180 -8.33 -10.43 -2.34
C LEU A 180 -6.82 -10.47 -2.55
N PRO A 181 -6.09 -11.32 -1.79
CA PRO A 181 -4.66 -11.52 -2.01
C PRO A 181 -4.38 -11.91 -3.45
N ASP A 182 -3.30 -11.37 -3.99
CA ASP A 182 -2.75 -11.69 -5.30
C ASP A 182 -3.71 -11.50 -6.50
N THR A 183 -4.82 -10.77 -6.30
CA THR A 183 -5.76 -10.37 -7.35
C THR A 183 -5.51 -8.91 -7.75
N GLU A 184 -5.41 -8.65 -9.06
CA GLU A 184 -5.31 -7.30 -9.59
C GLU A 184 -6.70 -6.65 -9.71
N TYR A 185 -6.76 -5.37 -9.36
CA TYR A 185 -7.95 -4.54 -9.52
C TYR A 185 -7.58 -3.29 -10.29
N THR A 186 -8.49 -2.82 -11.12
CA THR A 186 -8.44 -1.49 -11.72
C THR A 186 -9.40 -0.60 -10.96
N TRP A 187 -8.92 0.55 -10.50
CA TRP A 187 -9.76 1.58 -9.90
C TRP A 187 -9.68 2.87 -10.70
N SER A 188 -10.79 3.60 -10.75
CA SER A 188 -10.90 4.84 -11.50
C SER A 188 -11.67 5.90 -10.73
N ILE A 189 -11.36 7.14 -11.05
CA ILE A 189 -12.13 8.32 -10.71
C ILE A 189 -12.61 8.95 -12.01
N ALA A 190 -13.90 9.23 -12.09
CA ALA A 190 -14.52 9.92 -13.21
C ALA A 190 -15.21 11.19 -12.73
N LEU A 191 -14.94 12.32 -13.38
CA LEU A 191 -15.78 13.51 -13.30
C LEU A 191 -16.89 13.34 -14.33
N VAL A 192 -18.11 13.09 -13.86
CA VAL A 192 -19.26 12.83 -14.73
C VAL A 192 -19.89 14.15 -15.16
N THR A 193 -19.75 14.50 -16.43
CA THR A 193 -20.23 15.79 -16.96
C THR A 193 -21.71 15.74 -17.37
N ASP A 194 -22.12 14.62 -17.96
CA ASP A 194 -23.49 14.33 -18.38
C ASP A 194 -23.84 12.87 -18.02
N PRO A 195 -24.74 12.64 -17.06
CA PRO A 195 -25.14 11.29 -16.66
C PRO A 195 -25.74 10.46 -17.80
N ASP A 196 -26.38 11.12 -18.78
CA ASP A 196 -27.01 10.47 -19.93
C ASP A 196 -26.02 10.26 -21.09
N SER A 197 -24.89 10.98 -21.08
CA SER A 197 -23.84 10.89 -22.10
C SER A 197 -22.44 10.89 -21.49
N ARG A 198 -21.99 9.71 -21.07
CA ARG A 198 -20.70 9.46 -20.39
C ARG A 198 -19.45 9.60 -21.27
N SER A 199 -19.61 9.90 -22.57
CA SER A 199 -18.50 10.00 -23.54
C SER A 199 -17.57 11.21 -23.31
N LEU A 200 -18.04 12.18 -22.52
CA LEU A 200 -17.32 13.41 -22.18
C LEU A 200 -16.75 13.39 -20.76
N ASP A 201 -16.91 12.27 -20.04
CA ASP A 201 -16.34 12.11 -18.70
C ASP A 201 -14.81 12.29 -18.74
N ILE A 202 -14.30 13.01 -17.76
CA ILE A 202 -12.86 13.08 -17.50
C ILE A 202 -12.55 11.94 -16.54
N VAL A 203 -11.76 10.96 -17.00
CA VAL A 203 -11.49 9.73 -16.24
C VAL A 203 -9.99 9.55 -16.06
N SER A 204 -9.58 9.21 -14.84
CA SER A 204 -8.23 8.74 -14.52
C SER A 204 -8.31 7.38 -13.83
N SER A 205 -7.41 6.46 -14.17
CA SER A 205 -7.44 5.11 -13.61
C SER A 205 -6.06 4.49 -13.47
N GLY A 206 -5.95 3.55 -12.54
CA GLY A 206 -4.74 2.81 -12.27
C GLY A 206 -5.02 1.47 -11.61
N LYS A 207 -3.97 0.69 -11.41
CA LYS A 207 -4.09 -0.68 -10.91
C LYS A 207 -3.54 -0.84 -9.50
N ILE A 208 -4.18 -1.73 -8.75
CA ILE A 208 -3.82 -2.09 -7.38
C ILE A 208 -3.84 -3.61 -7.22
N LYS A 209 -2.90 -4.11 -6.43
CA LYS A 209 -2.86 -5.52 -6.02
C LYS A 209 -2.48 -5.63 -4.56
N PHE A 210 -3.31 -6.35 -3.80
CA PHE A 210 -2.99 -6.67 -2.41
C PHE A 210 -2.02 -7.84 -2.34
N LYS A 211 -0.86 -7.60 -1.72
CA LYS A 211 0.15 -8.61 -1.42
C LYS A 211 0.39 -8.64 0.08
N LYS A 212 0.29 -9.82 0.68
CA LYS A 212 0.56 -9.99 2.12
C LYS A 212 1.98 -9.53 2.45
N SER A 213 2.14 -8.76 3.52
CA SER A 213 3.45 -8.26 3.96
C SER A 213 4.36 -9.40 4.44
N GLU A 214 5.63 -9.34 4.06
CA GLU A 214 6.68 -10.22 4.61
C GLU A 214 6.99 -9.88 6.08
N PRO A 215 7.31 -10.85 6.94
CA PRO A 215 7.64 -10.60 8.35
C PRO A 215 8.80 -9.60 8.54
N VAL A 216 9.80 -9.63 7.64
CA VAL A 216 10.95 -8.71 7.68
C VAL A 216 10.54 -7.24 7.56
N LEU A 217 9.45 -6.94 6.84
CA LEU A 217 8.93 -5.58 6.72
C LEU A 217 8.40 -5.08 8.06
N GLN A 218 7.64 -5.93 8.77
CA GLN A 218 7.08 -5.59 10.08
C GLN A 218 8.18 -5.34 11.11
N THR A 219 9.24 -6.15 11.10
CA THR A 219 10.41 -5.92 11.96
C THR A 219 11.04 -4.57 11.67
N ARG A 220 11.27 -4.21 10.39
CA ARG A 220 11.85 -2.91 10.03
C ARG A 220 10.98 -1.75 10.49
N LEU A 221 9.66 -1.82 10.26
CA LEU A 221 8.73 -0.77 10.68
C LEU A 221 8.72 -0.60 12.21
N SER A 222 8.78 -1.69 12.97
CA SER A 222 8.84 -1.63 14.45
C SER A 222 10.11 -0.99 15.01
N GLN A 223 11.18 -0.94 14.21
CA GLN A 223 12.47 -0.36 14.55
C GLN A 223 12.67 1.04 13.95
N SER A 224 11.70 1.52 13.19
CA SER A 224 11.75 2.81 12.50
C SER A 224 10.83 3.82 13.15
N GLU A 225 11.24 5.08 13.13
CA GLU A 225 10.37 6.21 13.44
C GLU A 225 9.30 6.36 12.37
N THR A 226 8.13 6.92 12.71
CA THR A 226 7.02 7.14 11.77
C THR A 226 7.44 7.98 10.56
N SER A 227 8.38 8.92 10.74
CA SER A 227 8.95 9.72 9.65
C SER A 227 9.67 8.86 8.58
N GLN A 228 10.16 7.68 8.96
CA GLN A 228 10.90 6.77 8.08
C GLN A 228 9.99 5.74 7.38
N TYR A 229 8.71 5.65 7.72
CA TYR A 229 7.82 4.61 7.18
C TYR A 229 7.72 4.67 5.65
N ALA A 230 7.62 5.86 5.07
CA ALA A 230 7.61 6.05 3.62
C ALA A 230 8.83 5.40 2.95
N PHE A 231 10.03 5.58 3.51
CA PHE A 231 11.27 5.00 2.99
C PHE A 231 11.27 3.48 3.05
N VAL A 232 10.80 2.93 4.17
CA VAL A 232 10.72 1.48 4.38
C VAL A 232 9.73 0.84 3.40
N TYR A 233 8.56 1.45 3.20
CA TYR A 233 7.56 0.97 2.23
C TYR A 233 8.03 1.13 0.78
N ALA A 234 8.66 2.25 0.43
CA ALA A 234 9.18 2.52 -0.90
C ALA A 234 10.23 1.47 -1.32
N ALA A 235 11.16 1.16 -0.40
CA ALA A 235 12.19 0.14 -0.61
C ALA A 235 11.61 -1.28 -0.72
N ALA A 236 10.40 -1.51 -0.20
CA ALA A 236 9.67 -2.77 -0.30
C ALA A 236 8.73 -2.84 -1.52
N GLY A 237 8.61 -1.76 -2.31
CA GLY A 237 7.73 -1.68 -3.48
C GLY A 237 6.25 -1.53 -3.14
N LEU A 238 5.92 -1.10 -1.92
CA LEU A 238 4.54 -0.90 -1.44
C LEU A 238 4.10 0.54 -1.70
N TRP A 239 3.63 0.78 -2.92
CA TRP A 239 3.26 2.11 -3.41
C TRP A 239 2.23 2.81 -2.54
N TYR A 240 1.10 2.14 -2.25
CA TYR A 240 -0.04 2.78 -1.59
C TYR A 240 0.29 3.17 -0.15
N GLU A 241 1.04 2.35 0.59
CA GLU A 241 1.54 2.68 1.92
C GLU A 241 2.60 3.79 1.90
N THR A 242 3.43 3.84 0.85
CA THR A 242 4.43 4.91 0.69
C THR A 242 3.74 6.26 0.54
N VAL A 243 2.78 6.36 -0.39
CA VAL A 243 1.98 7.58 -0.62
C VAL A 243 1.20 7.94 0.65
N SER A 244 0.52 6.96 1.26
CA SER A 244 -0.26 7.19 2.48
C SER A 244 0.60 7.77 3.61
N SER A 245 1.81 7.22 3.82
CA SER A 245 2.73 7.69 4.85
C SER A 245 3.18 9.14 4.62
N LEU A 246 3.48 9.52 3.36
CA LEU A 246 3.88 10.89 3.04
C LEU A 246 2.72 11.88 3.15
N VAL A 247 1.52 11.50 2.69
CA VAL A 247 0.34 12.38 2.78
C VAL A 247 -0.09 12.57 4.25
N GLU A 248 0.00 11.54 5.09
CA GLU A 248 -0.24 11.67 6.52
C GLU A 248 0.79 12.59 7.20
N GLN A 249 2.07 12.49 6.82
CA GLN A 249 3.10 13.42 7.28
C GLN A 249 2.83 14.85 6.81
N LEU A 250 2.38 15.06 5.56
CA LEU A 250 2.05 16.38 5.03
C LEU A 250 0.87 17.00 5.80
N ASN A 251 -0.15 16.21 6.13
CA ASN A 251 -1.29 16.67 6.91
C ASN A 251 -0.94 17.03 8.36
N THR A 252 0.02 16.32 8.97
CA THR A 252 0.45 16.56 10.35
C THR A 252 1.54 17.62 10.46
N GLN A 253 2.31 17.85 9.38
CA GLN A 253 3.44 18.77 9.32
C GLN A 253 3.42 19.60 8.02
N PRO A 254 2.41 20.45 7.80
CA PRO A 254 2.18 21.12 6.50
C PRO A 254 3.30 22.07 6.08
N HIS A 255 4.10 22.59 7.03
CA HIS A 255 5.23 23.48 6.74
C HIS A 255 6.58 22.76 6.62
N ASN A 256 6.59 21.43 6.73
CA ASN A 256 7.82 20.65 6.60
C ASN A 256 8.14 20.43 5.11
N GLN A 257 8.99 21.32 4.56
CA GLN A 257 9.39 21.27 3.16
C GLN A 257 10.04 19.95 2.74
N ALA A 258 10.69 19.22 3.67
CA ALA A 258 11.26 17.92 3.36
C ALA A 258 10.18 16.89 3.02
N VAL A 259 9.00 16.93 3.66
CA VAL A 259 7.89 16.02 3.35
C VAL A 259 7.31 16.33 1.97
N THR A 260 7.12 17.62 1.66
CA THR A 260 6.66 18.06 0.33
C THR A 260 7.64 17.64 -0.76
N HIS A 261 8.95 17.82 -0.53
CA HIS A 261 10.00 17.39 -1.45
C HIS A 261 9.97 15.86 -1.65
N ASN A 262 9.87 15.09 -0.56
CA ASN A 262 9.80 13.63 -0.64
C ASN A 262 8.58 13.14 -1.43
N LEU A 263 7.42 13.79 -1.28
CA LEU A 263 6.23 13.46 -2.06
C LEU A 263 6.42 13.82 -3.54
N ALA A 264 6.96 15.00 -3.85
CA ALA A 264 7.26 15.39 -5.22
C ALA A 264 8.22 14.40 -5.91
N ALA A 265 9.34 14.07 -5.25
CA ALA A 265 10.32 13.11 -5.77
C ALA A 265 9.73 11.70 -5.95
N LEU A 266 8.81 11.27 -5.09
CA LEU A 266 8.10 10.00 -5.27
C LEU A 266 7.17 10.02 -6.49
N LEU A 267 6.43 11.12 -6.67
CA LEU A 267 5.52 11.28 -7.80
C LEU A 267 6.28 11.32 -9.14
N GLU A 268 7.44 11.97 -9.19
CA GLU A 268 8.33 11.96 -10.37
C GLU A 268 8.80 10.55 -10.73
N GLN A 269 9.20 9.74 -9.73
CA GLN A 269 9.59 8.34 -9.95
C GLN A 269 8.45 7.48 -10.56
N ALA A 270 7.21 7.92 -10.43
CA ALA A 270 6.02 7.26 -10.95
C ALA A 270 5.47 7.90 -12.24
N GLY A 271 6.16 8.88 -12.83
CA GLY A 271 5.70 9.61 -14.01
C GLY A 271 4.46 10.48 -13.73
N LEU A 272 4.33 11.02 -12.53
CA LEU A 272 3.23 11.90 -12.10
C LEU A 272 3.69 13.37 -12.01
N GLU A 273 4.58 13.81 -12.89
CA GLU A 273 5.20 15.14 -12.86
C GLU A 273 4.19 16.28 -13.05
N GLU A 274 3.08 15.99 -13.74
CA GLU A 274 1.95 16.92 -13.90
C GLU A 274 1.39 17.36 -12.53
N ILE A 275 1.28 16.44 -11.56
CA ILE A 275 0.81 16.75 -10.21
C ILE A 275 1.83 17.63 -9.49
N VAL A 276 3.12 17.29 -9.63
CA VAL A 276 4.22 18.01 -8.97
C VAL A 276 4.25 19.48 -9.39
N THR A 277 4.03 19.76 -10.67
CA THR A 277 3.97 21.14 -11.18
C THR A 277 2.90 21.95 -10.46
N HIS A 278 1.72 21.34 -10.23
CA HIS A 278 0.61 21.99 -9.52
C HIS A 278 0.80 22.08 -8.00
N LEU A 279 1.50 21.13 -7.37
CA LEU A 279 1.81 21.19 -5.93
C LEU A 279 2.72 22.38 -5.57
N HIS A 280 3.55 22.83 -6.50
CA HIS A 280 4.44 23.99 -6.30
C HIS A 280 3.79 25.34 -6.62
N THR A 281 2.60 25.36 -7.25
CA THR A 281 1.96 26.59 -7.75
C THR A 281 0.78 27.08 -6.91
N ASP A 282 0.51 26.52 -5.73
CA ASP A 282 -0.48 27.09 -4.78
C ASP A 282 0.20 28.18 -3.93
N PRO A 283 0.03 29.49 -4.22
CA PRO A 283 0.28 30.52 -3.23
C PRO A 283 -0.84 30.48 -2.18
N GLU A 284 -0.44 30.58 -0.90
CA GLU A 284 -1.34 30.85 0.24
C GLU A 284 -2.38 31.95 -0.04
#